data_AF-A0A371J2Q9-F1
#
_entry.id   AF-A0A371J2Q9-F1
#
_cell.length_a   1.000
_cell.length_b   1.000
_cell.length_c   1.000
_cell.angle_alpha   90.00
_cell.angle_beta   90.00
_cell.angle_gamma   90.00
#
_symmetry.space_group_name_H-M   'P 1'
#
loop_
_entity.id
_entity.type
_entity.pdbx_description
1 polymer ?
#
loop_
_entity_poly.entity_id
_entity_poly.type
_entity_poly.pdbx_seq_one_letter_code
_entity_poly.pdbx_strand_id
1 'polypeptide(L)'
;MSNNCNNCSNNKCNCNCGNQNCNDFVCYTDRALTRALNCICETLREVTALAPSYATFWQTDFVTVDLESDFPFNFTGPTTPDITLSSPTTVLVQKAGVYHINFRVAVSVSRNDNPNDFVDQRVSLYVNDVQEPNTQASFGFFSPDIISCVALAGDAIIYIPANATLKLKNDGEFSGSSSITTCDNGVNAVTFNIIKIG
;
A
#
# COMPACT_ATOMS: atom_id res chain seq x y z
N MET A 1 31.70 -27.75 31.90
CA MET A 1 32.20 -27.23 30.60
C MET A 1 32.28 -25.72 30.73
N SER A 2 33.49 -25.18 30.85
CA SER A 2 33.74 -23.73 30.93
C SER A 2 33.86 -23.15 29.54
N ASN A 3 33.05 -22.17 29.19
CA ASN A 3 33.25 -21.38 27.98
C ASN A 3 34.06 -20.14 28.37
N ASN A 4 35.35 -20.15 28.00
CA ASN A 4 36.26 -19.02 28.19
C ASN A 4 36.02 -17.97 27.10
N CYS A 5 35.75 -16.73 27.51
CA CYS A 5 35.82 -15.56 26.64
C CYS A 5 37.30 -15.23 26.35
N ASN A 6 37.83 -15.74 25.23
CA ASN A 6 39.27 -15.67 24.91
C ASN A 6 39.77 -14.33 24.33
N ASN A 7 38.99 -13.24 24.33
CA ASN A 7 39.41 -11.99 23.67
C ASN A 7 39.35 -10.71 24.53
N CYS A 8 39.22 -10.81 25.85
CA CYS A 8 39.35 -9.64 26.72
C CYS A 8 40.77 -9.53 27.30
N SER A 9 41.68 -8.98 26.52
CA SER A 9 43.03 -8.60 26.99
C SER A 9 42.90 -7.49 28.04
N ASN A 10 42.91 -7.88 29.32
CA ASN A 10 43.15 -7.02 30.51
C ASN A 10 42.06 -6.07 31.03
N ASN A 11 40.77 -6.27 30.76
CA ASN A 11 39.72 -5.63 31.57
C ASN A 11 38.57 -6.58 31.89
N LYS A 12 38.06 -6.52 33.13
CA LYS A 12 37.00 -7.37 33.68
C LYS A 12 35.73 -7.31 32.79
N CYS A 13 35.62 -8.23 31.84
CA CYS A 13 34.43 -8.41 31.02
C CYS A 13 33.36 -9.14 31.84
N ASN A 14 32.20 -8.51 32.04
CA ASN A 14 31.04 -9.15 32.64
C ASN A 14 30.04 -9.49 31.53
N CYS A 15 30.23 -10.65 30.91
CA CYS A 15 29.35 -11.14 29.84
C CYS A 15 28.09 -11.74 30.48
N ASN A 16 26.94 -11.11 30.29
CA ASN A 16 25.65 -11.73 30.61
C ASN A 16 24.86 -11.90 29.31
N CYS A 17 25.08 -13.02 28.61
CA CYS A 17 24.26 -13.42 27.47
C CYS A 17 23.05 -14.17 28.02
N GLY A 18 21.90 -13.50 28.13
CA GLY A 18 20.62 -14.17 28.28
C GLY A 18 20.18 -14.73 26.93
N ASN A 19 20.31 -16.05 26.75
CA ASN A 19 19.67 -16.89 25.72
C ASN A 19 19.51 -16.37 24.27
N GLN A 20 20.35 -15.45 23.80
CA GLN A 20 20.39 -15.04 22.38
C GLN A 20 21.83 -14.96 21.88
N ASN A 21 22.03 -15.38 20.63
CA ASN A 21 23.32 -15.47 19.96
C ASN A 21 24.00 -14.09 19.89
N CYS A 22 25.02 -13.91 20.73
CA CYS A 22 25.81 -12.70 20.89
C CYS A 22 26.84 -12.53 19.73
N ASN A 23 26.38 -12.40 18.47
CA ASN A 23 27.29 -12.29 17.32
C ASN A 23 27.69 -10.85 16.92
N ASP A 24 27.05 -9.81 17.47
CA ASP A 24 27.44 -8.43 17.18
C ASP A 24 27.23 -7.54 18.41
N PHE A 25 28.20 -7.47 19.32
CA PHE A 25 28.20 -6.42 20.34
C PHE A 25 29.59 -5.82 20.56
N VAL A 26 29.65 -4.53 20.26
CA VAL A 26 30.76 -3.61 20.47
C VAL A 26 30.98 -3.41 21.97
N CYS A 27 32.23 -3.57 22.42
CA CYS A 27 32.63 -3.30 23.80
C CYS A 27 32.50 -1.81 24.12
N TYR A 28 31.64 -1.42 25.07
CA TYR A 28 31.69 -0.10 25.69
C TYR A 28 31.77 -0.19 27.21
N THR A 29 32.83 0.38 27.76
CA THR A 29 32.99 0.69 29.17
C THR A 29 32.07 1.86 29.51
N ASP A 30 31.11 1.63 30.43
CA ASP A 30 30.36 2.58 31.28
C ASP A 30 28.84 2.29 31.27
N ARG A 31 28.34 1.72 32.37
CA ARG A 31 26.93 1.27 32.52
C ARG A 31 25.92 2.43 32.43
N ALA A 32 26.35 3.66 32.69
CA ALA A 32 25.48 4.84 32.57
C ALA A 32 25.25 5.19 31.09
N LEU A 33 26.29 5.10 30.27
CA LEU A 33 26.22 5.40 28.83
C LEU A 33 25.38 4.35 28.09
N THR A 34 25.55 3.07 28.41
CA THR A 34 24.75 1.98 27.80
C THR A 34 23.26 2.08 28.13
N ARG A 35 22.91 2.48 29.36
CA ARG A 35 21.51 2.73 29.75
C ARG A 35 20.90 3.92 29.01
N ALA A 36 21.66 5.00 28.86
CA ALA A 36 21.22 6.18 28.11
C ALA A 36 21.00 5.85 26.62
N LEU A 37 21.92 5.10 26.00
CA LEU A 37 21.80 4.65 24.61
C LEU A 37 20.58 3.75 24.38
N ASN A 38 20.33 2.79 25.27
CA ASN A 38 19.14 1.92 25.15
C ASN A 38 17.84 2.72 25.29
N CYS A 39 17.80 3.68 26.22
CA CYS A 39 16.64 4.56 26.39
C CYS A 39 16.38 5.42 25.15
N ILE A 40 17.45 5.96 24.53
CA ILE A 40 17.35 6.71 23.27
C ILE A 40 16.88 5.81 22.12
N CYS A 41 17.36 4.57 22.02
CA CYS A 41 16.89 3.62 21.01
C CYS A 41 15.40 3.27 21.16
N GLU A 42 14.93 3.03 22.38
CA GLU A 42 13.50 2.79 22.64
C GLU A 42 12.66 4.00 22.28
N THR A 43 13.11 5.20 22.69
CA THR A 43 12.42 6.46 22.36
C THR A 43 12.39 6.71 20.84
N LEU A 44 13.50 6.48 20.14
CA LEU A 44 13.56 6.62 18.67
C LEU A 44 12.67 5.58 17.97
N ARG A 45 12.57 4.37 18.52
CA ARG A 45 11.70 3.31 18.00
C ARG A 45 10.22 3.64 18.19
N GLU A 46 9.85 4.22 19.32
CA GLU A 46 8.49 4.73 19.54
C GLU A 46 8.17 5.93 18.64
N VAL A 47 9.09 6.88 18.49
CA VAL A 47 8.92 8.04 17.61
C VAL A 47 8.79 7.62 16.15
N THR A 48 9.55 6.63 15.70
CA THR A 48 9.43 6.08 14.33
C THR A 48 8.18 5.24 14.12
N ALA A 49 7.62 4.63 15.18
CA ALA A 49 6.32 3.97 15.14
C ALA A 49 5.16 4.98 15.05
N LEU A 50 5.35 6.21 15.55
CA LEU A 50 4.38 7.31 15.49
C LEU A 50 4.50 8.16 14.22
N ALA A 51 5.52 7.93 13.37
CA ALA A 51 5.66 8.66 12.13
C ALA A 51 4.45 8.36 11.22
N PRO A 52 3.76 9.40 10.72
CA PRO A 52 2.64 9.18 9.83
C PRO A 52 3.10 8.44 8.58
N SER A 53 2.21 7.62 8.03
CA SER A 53 2.43 6.88 6.80
C SER A 53 1.18 7.06 5.95
N TYR A 54 1.30 7.79 4.86
CA TYR A 54 0.18 8.10 3.98
C TYR A 54 0.68 8.42 2.58
N ALA A 55 -0.19 8.24 1.59
CA ALA A 55 0.08 8.66 0.22
C ALA A 55 -1.23 8.95 -0.51
N THR A 56 -1.15 9.87 -1.46
CA THR A 56 -2.21 10.09 -2.45
C THR A 56 -1.65 10.06 -3.86
N PHE A 57 -2.31 9.32 -4.75
CA PHE A 57 -2.00 9.23 -6.17
C PHE A 57 -3.23 9.58 -7.00
N TRP A 58 -3.01 10.16 -8.19
CA TRP A 58 -4.08 10.60 -9.06
C TRP A 58 -3.74 10.34 -10.53
N GLN A 59 -4.81 10.14 -11.31
CA GLN A 59 -4.79 10.20 -12.76
C GLN A 59 -5.60 11.42 -13.19
N THR A 60 -4.96 12.38 -13.84
CA THR A 60 -5.66 13.57 -14.33
C THR A 60 -6.19 13.39 -15.74
N ASP A 61 -5.56 12.53 -16.54
CA ASP A 61 -5.88 12.38 -17.96
C ASP A 61 -6.94 11.30 -18.18
N PHE A 62 -7.67 11.41 -19.29
CA PHE A 62 -8.55 10.34 -19.76
C PHE A 62 -7.72 9.13 -20.17
N VAL A 63 -7.97 8.01 -19.49
CA VAL A 63 -7.36 6.71 -19.79
C VAL A 63 -8.43 5.67 -20.06
N THR A 64 -8.15 4.80 -21.03
CA THR A 64 -8.91 3.56 -21.24
C THR A 64 -8.07 2.41 -20.71
N VAL A 65 -8.63 1.64 -19.78
CA VAL A 65 -7.97 0.52 -19.11
C VAL A 65 -8.67 -0.77 -19.53
N ASP A 66 -7.94 -1.63 -20.23
CA ASP A 66 -8.47 -2.91 -20.70
C ASP A 66 -8.83 -3.84 -19.54
N LEU A 67 -9.65 -4.87 -19.82
CA LEU A 67 -9.96 -5.90 -18.85
C LEU A 67 -8.67 -6.59 -18.37
N GLU A 68 -8.62 -6.93 -17.09
CA GLU A 68 -7.45 -7.48 -16.40
C GLU A 68 -6.20 -6.57 -16.39
N SER A 69 -6.37 -5.27 -16.68
CA SER A 69 -5.27 -4.29 -16.64
C SER A 69 -5.36 -3.36 -15.43
N ASP A 70 -4.20 -2.81 -15.06
CA ASP A 70 -4.07 -1.93 -13.89
C ASP A 70 -4.30 -0.45 -14.25
N PHE A 71 -4.95 0.29 -13.37
CA PHE A 71 -5.15 1.73 -13.54
C PHE A 71 -3.84 2.50 -13.33
N PRO A 72 -3.46 3.38 -14.27
CA PRO A 72 -2.26 4.20 -14.13
C PRO A 72 -2.53 5.48 -13.34
N PHE A 73 -1.51 5.97 -12.65
CA PHE A 73 -1.41 7.27 -11.99
C PHE A 73 -0.32 8.08 -12.68
N ASN A 74 -0.61 9.34 -12.98
CA ASN A 74 0.34 10.27 -13.60
C ASN A 74 0.83 11.36 -12.64
N PHE A 75 0.21 11.47 -11.45
CA PHE A 75 0.56 12.46 -10.44
C PHE A 75 0.65 11.84 -9.04
N THR A 76 1.62 12.29 -8.26
CA THR A 76 1.79 11.93 -6.84
C THR A 76 1.52 13.17 -5.98
N GLY A 77 0.54 13.08 -5.09
CA GLY A 77 0.20 14.10 -4.11
C GLY A 77 1.08 14.01 -2.84
N PRO A 78 0.57 14.46 -1.68
CA PRO A 78 1.26 14.29 -0.41
C PRO A 78 1.56 12.81 -0.15
N THR A 79 2.82 12.50 0.15
CA THR A 79 3.27 11.12 0.42
C THR A 79 4.38 11.08 1.46
N THR A 80 4.48 9.96 2.17
CA THR A 80 5.59 9.64 3.07
C THR A 80 6.60 8.72 2.38
N PRO A 81 7.86 8.66 2.82
CA PRO A 81 8.91 7.89 2.11
C PRO A 81 8.69 6.38 2.03
N ASP A 82 7.83 5.84 2.88
CA ASP A 82 7.52 4.41 2.99
C ASP A 82 6.37 3.94 2.09
N ILE A 83 5.71 4.86 1.39
CA ILE A 83 4.72 4.55 0.35
C ILE A 83 5.12 5.31 -0.91
N THR A 84 5.42 4.60 -1.99
CA THR A 84 5.92 5.22 -3.22
C THR A 84 5.29 4.62 -4.47
N LEU A 85 5.19 5.42 -5.52
CA LEU A 85 4.79 4.94 -6.84
C LEU A 85 6.02 4.29 -7.51
N SER A 86 6.08 2.96 -7.57
CA SER A 86 7.21 2.23 -8.16
C SER A 86 7.14 2.16 -9.69
N SER A 87 5.93 2.19 -10.23
CA SER A 87 5.61 2.31 -11.65
C SER A 87 4.29 3.07 -11.79
N PRO A 88 3.90 3.55 -12.97
CA PRO A 88 2.65 4.28 -13.13
C PRO A 88 1.42 3.54 -12.59
N THR A 89 1.42 2.21 -12.52
CA THR A 89 0.26 1.43 -12.04
C THR A 89 0.45 0.78 -10.67
N THR A 90 1.66 0.84 -10.09
CA THR A 90 2.02 0.04 -8.92
C THR A 90 2.55 0.92 -7.80
N VAL A 91 1.92 0.81 -6.63
CA VAL A 91 2.34 1.46 -5.40
C VAL A 91 3.07 0.46 -4.51
N LEU A 92 4.24 0.82 -4.00
CA LEU A 92 5.01 0.04 -3.04
C LEU A 92 4.74 0.56 -1.62
N VAL A 93 4.41 -0.34 -0.69
CA VAL A 93 4.25 -0.07 0.74
C VAL A 93 5.32 -0.83 1.51
N GLN A 94 6.25 -0.12 2.13
CA GLN A 94 7.42 -0.73 2.79
C GLN A 94 7.11 -1.24 4.19
N LYS A 95 6.22 -0.58 4.93
CA LYS A 95 5.89 -0.94 6.31
C LYS A 95 4.65 -1.82 6.37
N ALA A 96 4.71 -2.89 7.16
CA ALA A 96 3.51 -3.66 7.49
C ALA A 96 2.58 -2.86 8.40
N GLY A 97 1.28 -3.11 8.32
CA GLY A 97 0.29 -2.59 9.25
C GLY A 97 -1.14 -2.60 8.72
N VAL A 98 -2.03 -1.94 9.45
CA VAL A 98 -3.42 -1.73 9.07
C VAL A 98 -3.54 -0.39 8.38
N TYR A 99 -4.13 -0.40 7.18
CA TYR A 99 -4.28 0.77 6.33
C TYR A 99 -5.76 1.00 6.03
N HIS A 100 -6.16 2.27 6.11
CA HIS A 100 -7.39 2.75 5.49
C HIS A 100 -7.06 3.17 4.06
N ILE A 101 -7.74 2.55 3.11
CA ILE A 101 -7.59 2.79 1.69
C ILE A 101 -8.91 3.31 1.15
N ASN A 102 -8.84 4.42 0.42
CA ASN A 102 -9.96 4.97 -0.31
C ASN A 102 -9.56 5.19 -1.77
N PHE A 103 -10.35 4.70 -2.71
CA PHE A 103 -10.15 5.01 -4.12
C PHE A 103 -11.44 5.46 -4.78
N ARG A 104 -11.29 6.23 -5.85
CA ARG A 104 -12.39 6.66 -6.72
C ARG A 104 -11.92 6.59 -8.16
N VAL A 105 -12.67 5.92 -9.01
CA VAL A 105 -12.50 5.87 -10.46
C VAL A 105 -13.74 6.46 -11.09
N ALA A 106 -13.59 7.57 -11.80
CA ALA A 106 -14.67 8.14 -12.60
C ALA A 106 -14.69 7.45 -13.97
N VAL A 107 -15.80 6.82 -14.30
CA VAL A 107 -15.96 5.96 -15.47
C VAL A 107 -17.11 6.41 -16.34
N SER A 108 -16.93 6.24 -17.65
CA SER A 108 -17.95 6.44 -18.65
C SER A 108 -18.28 5.12 -19.33
N VAL A 109 -19.56 4.91 -19.59
CA VAL A 109 -20.05 3.76 -20.34
C VAL A 109 -20.65 4.29 -21.63
N SER A 110 -19.91 4.17 -22.73
CA SER A 110 -20.51 4.25 -24.06
C SER A 110 -20.95 2.85 -24.47
N ARG A 111 -22.20 2.73 -24.91
CA ARG A 111 -22.69 1.50 -25.51
C ARG A 111 -21.89 1.26 -26.80
N ASN A 112 -21.12 0.17 -26.85
CA ASN A 112 -20.63 -0.34 -28.14
C ASN A 112 -21.84 -0.76 -28.98
N ASP A 113 -21.76 -0.77 -30.30
CA ASP A 113 -22.88 -0.80 -31.28
C ASP A 113 -23.97 -1.88 -31.12
N ASN A 114 -23.89 -2.76 -30.12
CA ASN A 114 -24.85 -3.80 -29.80
C ASN A 114 -25.80 -3.40 -28.64
N PRO A 115 -27.10 -3.17 -28.90
CA PRO A 115 -28.08 -2.74 -27.90
C PRO A 115 -28.48 -3.77 -26.84
N ASN A 116 -27.97 -5.01 -26.93
CA ASN A 116 -28.23 -6.08 -25.97
C ASN A 116 -27.04 -6.37 -25.03
N ASP A 117 -25.91 -5.69 -25.20
CA ASP A 117 -24.75 -5.88 -24.33
C ASP A 117 -24.91 -5.05 -23.06
N PHE A 118 -24.94 -5.75 -21.93
CA PHE A 118 -24.80 -5.14 -20.63
C PHE A 118 -23.33 -4.84 -20.38
N VAL A 119 -23.04 -3.66 -19.83
CA VAL A 119 -21.67 -3.29 -19.49
C VAL A 119 -21.47 -3.54 -18.00
N ASP A 120 -20.59 -4.50 -17.71
CA ASP A 120 -20.03 -4.73 -16.38
C ASP A 120 -18.71 -3.97 -16.25
N GLN A 121 -18.64 -3.07 -15.28
CA GLN A 121 -17.40 -2.40 -14.91
C GLN A 121 -17.18 -2.65 -13.44
N ARG A 122 -16.01 -3.23 -13.12
CA ARG A 122 -15.59 -3.46 -11.75
C ARG A 122 -14.14 -3.02 -11.58
N VAL A 123 -13.88 -2.34 -10.47
CA VAL A 123 -12.54 -1.98 -10.04
C VAL A 123 -12.31 -2.56 -8.66
N SER A 124 -11.22 -3.33 -8.53
CA SER A 124 -10.82 -3.95 -7.27
C SER A 124 -9.41 -3.55 -6.87
N LEU A 125 -9.17 -3.50 -5.56
CA LEU A 125 -7.85 -3.42 -4.98
C LEU A 125 -7.17 -4.78 -4.98
N TYR A 126 -5.90 -4.79 -5.41
CA TYR A 126 -5.03 -5.95 -5.34
C TYR A 126 -3.83 -5.66 -4.45
N VAL A 127 -3.49 -6.61 -3.58
CA VAL A 127 -2.28 -6.61 -2.76
C VAL A 127 -1.40 -7.78 -3.18
N ASN A 128 -0.17 -7.50 -3.61
CA ASN A 128 0.75 -8.51 -4.13
C ASN A 128 0.12 -9.36 -5.25
N ASP A 129 -0.57 -8.71 -6.18
CA ASP A 129 -1.30 -9.34 -7.29
C ASP A 129 -2.41 -10.33 -6.87
N VAL A 130 -2.82 -10.32 -5.59
CA VAL A 130 -3.99 -11.05 -5.08
C VAL A 130 -5.10 -10.04 -4.80
N GLN A 131 -6.30 -10.33 -5.30
CA GLN A 131 -7.48 -9.49 -5.05
C GLN A 131 -7.78 -9.44 -3.55
N GLU A 132 -8.03 -8.25 -3.02
CA GLU A 132 -8.46 -8.11 -1.63
C GLU A 132 -9.85 -8.73 -1.44
N PRO A 133 -10.01 -9.69 -0.51
CA PRO A 133 -11.27 -10.42 -0.36
C PRO A 133 -12.38 -9.57 0.26
N ASN A 134 -12.04 -8.40 0.80
CA ASN A 134 -13.02 -7.48 1.35
C ASN A 134 -13.78 -6.81 0.19
N THR A 135 -15.08 -7.09 0.08
CA THR A 135 -15.93 -6.49 -0.95
C THR A 135 -15.99 -4.96 -0.87
N GLN A 136 -15.64 -4.35 0.26
CA GLN A 136 -15.51 -2.88 0.38
C GLN A 136 -14.27 -2.33 -0.37
N ALA A 137 -13.40 -3.20 -0.88
CA ALA A 137 -12.27 -2.86 -1.74
C ALA A 137 -12.55 -3.17 -3.23
N SER A 138 -13.78 -3.55 -3.57
CA SER A 138 -14.22 -3.91 -4.92
C SER A 138 -15.56 -3.29 -5.23
N PHE A 139 -15.62 -2.41 -6.23
CA PHE A 139 -16.87 -1.76 -6.62
C PHE A 139 -17.07 -1.84 -8.11
N GLY A 140 -18.31 -2.16 -8.47
CA GLY A 140 -18.74 -2.20 -9.85
C GLY A 140 -20.23 -1.95 -9.97
N PHE A 141 -20.68 -1.77 -11.21
CA PHE A 141 -22.09 -1.75 -11.53
C PHE A 141 -22.37 -2.50 -12.81
N PHE A 142 -23.62 -2.91 -12.93
CA PHE A 142 -24.18 -3.52 -14.12
C PHE A 142 -25.33 -2.64 -14.59
N SER A 143 -25.21 -2.06 -15.79
CA SER A 143 -26.22 -1.15 -16.33
C SER A 143 -26.55 -1.45 -17.79
N PRO A 144 -27.84 -1.44 -18.17
CA PRO A 144 -28.26 -1.45 -19.58
C PRO A 144 -28.19 -0.06 -20.24
N ASP A 145 -28.05 1.00 -19.44
CA ASP A 145 -28.08 2.39 -19.88
C ASP A 145 -26.67 2.96 -20.13
N ILE A 146 -26.59 3.91 -21.06
CA ILE A 146 -25.41 4.77 -21.23
C ILE A 146 -25.27 5.62 -19.97
N ILE A 147 -24.14 5.49 -19.30
CA ILE A 147 -23.85 6.25 -18.11
C ILE A 147 -22.71 7.22 -18.40
N SER A 148 -23.01 8.51 -18.27
CA SER A 148 -21.99 9.55 -18.33
C SER A 148 -21.41 9.81 -16.94
N CYS A 149 -20.13 9.48 -16.80
CA CYS A 149 -19.27 9.89 -15.71
C CYS A 149 -19.77 9.62 -14.28
N VAL A 150 -19.95 8.33 -13.98
CA VAL A 150 -20.21 7.86 -12.60
C VAL A 150 -18.91 7.51 -11.89
N ALA A 151 -18.94 7.55 -10.57
CA ALA A 151 -17.79 7.20 -9.74
C ALA A 151 -17.95 5.79 -9.15
N LEU A 152 -17.01 4.91 -9.46
CA LEU A 152 -16.75 3.69 -8.69
C LEU A 152 -15.85 4.08 -7.51
N ALA A 153 -16.29 3.83 -6.28
CA ALA A 153 -15.52 4.24 -5.10
C ALA A 153 -15.41 3.08 -4.12
N GLY A 154 -14.18 2.77 -3.71
CA GLY A 154 -13.87 1.79 -2.67
C GLY A 154 -13.36 2.45 -1.40
N ASP A 155 -13.71 1.87 -0.26
CA ASP A 155 -13.31 2.33 1.07
C ASP A 155 -13.13 1.11 1.97
N ALA A 156 -11.87 0.77 2.28
CA ALA A 156 -11.57 -0.46 2.99
C ALA A 156 -10.49 -0.24 4.04
N ILE A 157 -10.62 -0.96 5.16
CA ILE A 157 -9.55 -1.12 6.14
C ILE A 157 -8.99 -2.53 5.96
N ILE A 158 -7.71 -2.63 5.58
CA ILE A 158 -7.04 -3.90 5.31
C ILE A 158 -5.68 -3.97 6.00
N TYR A 159 -5.19 -5.19 6.22
CA TYR A 159 -3.83 -5.41 6.66
C TYR A 159 -2.92 -5.58 5.45
N ILE A 160 -1.84 -4.80 5.38
CA ILE A 160 -0.86 -4.84 4.30
C ILE A 160 0.47 -5.36 4.86
N PRO A 161 1.08 -6.40 4.27
CA PRO A 161 2.39 -6.87 4.70
C PRO A 161 3.51 -5.90 4.32
N ALA A 162 4.68 -6.05 4.92
CA ALA A 162 5.84 -5.22 4.58
C ALA A 162 6.31 -5.50 3.15
N ASN A 163 6.76 -4.46 2.45
CA ASN A 163 7.18 -4.50 1.04
C ASN A 163 6.10 -5.04 0.10
N ALA A 164 4.84 -4.73 0.38
CA ALA A 164 3.72 -5.12 -0.47
C ALA A 164 3.54 -4.17 -1.66
N THR A 165 2.97 -4.68 -2.73
CA THR A 165 2.52 -3.87 -3.86
C THR A 165 1.00 -3.70 -3.83
N LEU A 166 0.52 -2.51 -4.16
CA LEU A 166 -0.89 -2.19 -4.32
C LEU A 166 -1.18 -1.77 -5.75
N LYS A 167 -2.29 -2.25 -6.28
CA LYS A 167 -2.80 -1.92 -7.63
C LYS A 167 -4.31 -1.79 -7.59
N LEU A 168 -4.86 -0.92 -8.44
CA LEU A 168 -6.28 -0.92 -8.79
C LEU A 168 -6.42 -1.58 -10.14
N LYS A 169 -7.30 -2.57 -10.27
CA LYS A 169 -7.42 -3.39 -11.48
C LYS A 169 -8.85 -3.35 -12.02
N ASN A 170 -8.99 -3.27 -13.34
CA ASN A 170 -10.25 -3.57 -14.02
C ASN A 170 -10.43 -5.09 -14.07
N ASP A 171 -11.39 -5.61 -13.32
CA ASP A 171 -11.59 -7.06 -13.12
C ASP A 171 -13.07 -7.46 -13.26
N GLY A 172 -13.78 -6.83 -14.22
CA GLY A 172 -15.17 -7.17 -14.52
C GLY A 172 -15.35 -8.68 -14.80
N GLU A 173 -16.32 -9.32 -14.15
CA GLU A 173 -16.48 -10.78 -14.14
C GLU A 173 -17.63 -11.29 -15.01
N PHE A 174 -18.53 -10.41 -15.49
CA PHE A 174 -19.72 -10.82 -16.22
C PHE A 174 -19.51 -10.83 -17.74
N SER A 175 -20.36 -11.60 -18.44
CA SER A 175 -20.41 -11.61 -19.89
C SER A 175 -20.72 -10.20 -20.41
N GLY A 176 -19.78 -9.59 -21.16
CA GLY A 176 -19.87 -8.20 -21.60
C GLY A 176 -18.85 -7.26 -20.96
N SER A 177 -18.03 -7.73 -20.01
CA SER A 177 -16.90 -6.96 -19.46
C SER A 177 -15.98 -6.46 -20.58
N SER A 178 -15.70 -5.17 -20.54
CA SER A 178 -14.89 -4.48 -21.54
C SER A 178 -13.81 -3.63 -20.88
N SER A 179 -13.05 -2.92 -21.71
CA SER A 179 -12.25 -1.82 -21.21
C SER A 179 -13.11 -0.78 -20.50
N ILE A 180 -12.54 -0.16 -19.47
CA ILE A 180 -13.12 0.97 -18.75
C ILE A 180 -12.49 2.24 -19.33
N THR A 181 -13.30 3.09 -19.95
CA THR A 181 -12.89 4.44 -20.31
C THR A 181 -13.25 5.38 -19.17
N THR A 182 -12.22 5.97 -18.57
CA THR A 182 -12.39 6.96 -17.51
C THR A 182 -12.97 8.27 -18.04
N CYS A 183 -13.44 9.12 -17.13
CA CYS A 183 -13.86 10.48 -17.42
C CYS A 183 -13.32 11.43 -16.35
N ASP A 184 -13.10 12.70 -16.68
CA ASP A 184 -12.51 13.65 -15.73
C ASP A 184 -13.52 14.67 -15.15
N ASN A 185 -14.59 15.07 -15.85
CA ASN A 185 -15.56 16.09 -15.41
C ASN A 185 -14.93 17.36 -14.76
N GLY A 186 -13.68 17.70 -15.10
CA GLY A 186 -12.90 18.78 -14.45
C GLY A 186 -12.31 18.44 -13.07
N VAL A 187 -12.23 17.16 -12.71
CA VAL A 187 -11.60 16.58 -11.51
C VAL A 187 -10.61 15.49 -11.96
N ASN A 188 -10.03 14.71 -11.05
CA ASN A 188 -9.19 13.56 -11.38
C ASN A 188 -10.03 12.36 -11.84
N ALA A 189 -9.61 11.72 -12.93
CA ALA A 189 -10.17 10.48 -13.47
C ALA A 189 -10.02 9.31 -12.47
N VAL A 190 -8.88 9.25 -11.77
CA VAL A 190 -8.65 8.29 -10.68
C VAL A 190 -8.04 9.00 -9.48
N THR A 191 -8.47 8.64 -8.28
CA THR A 191 -7.83 9.03 -7.01
C THR A 191 -7.61 7.80 -6.15
N PHE A 192 -6.44 7.70 -5.53
CA PHE A 192 -6.07 6.60 -4.65
C PHE A 192 -5.39 7.15 -3.40
N ASN A 193 -6.04 7.00 -2.25
CA ASN A 193 -5.60 7.48 -0.95
C ASN A 193 -5.30 6.30 -0.03
N ILE A 194 -4.17 6.38 0.66
CA ILE A 194 -3.68 5.33 1.55
C ILE A 194 -3.26 6.01 2.85
N ILE A 195 -3.76 5.56 3.99
CA ILE A 195 -3.41 6.07 5.31
C ILE A 195 -3.18 4.90 6.25
N LYS A 196 -2.01 4.81 6.85
CA LYS A 196 -1.74 3.84 7.90
C LYS A 196 -2.45 4.26 9.19
N ILE A 197 -3.18 3.32 9.79
CA ILE A 197 -3.96 3.55 11.01
C ILE A 197 -3.63 2.57 12.16
N GLY A 198 -2.79 1.55 11.91
CA GLY A 198 -2.36 0.58 12.93
C GLY A 198 -1.13 -0.24 12.53
#